data_AF-A0A7S2IDZ9-F1
#
_entry.id   AF-A0A7S2IDZ9-F1
#
_cell.length_a   1.000
_cell.length_b   1.000
_cell.length_c   1.000
_cell.angle_alpha   90.00
_cell.angle_beta   90.00
_cell.angle_gamma   90.00
#
_symmetry.space_group_name_H-M   'P 1'
#
loop_
_entity.id
_entity.type
_entity.pdbx_description
1 polymer ?
#
loop_
_entity_poly.entity_id
_entity_poly.type
_entity_poly.pdbx_seq_one_letter_code
_entity_poly.pdbx_strand_id
1 'polypeptide(L)'
;LEQDEKAVALKADVMRKCAVMLHEQDDEMRTAAAAMLMSMCNGTRFPNGENACKPEAVKQGIVKALIPLLDPGVELVKAGEMTEKNSALTVYITKAMASIADAPEGRKQLKACLKELEVLAASSEPFVQKHALVAIERITWKP
;
A
#
# COMPACT_ATOMS: atom_id res chain seq x y z
N LEU A 1 -19.83 5.82 -11.87
CA LEU A 1 -19.91 6.46 -10.53
C LEU A 1 -18.62 6.24 -9.75
N GLU A 2 -18.38 5.08 -9.14
CA GLU A 2 -17.19 4.86 -8.28
C GLU A 2 -15.83 4.93 -9.03
N GLN A 3 -15.79 4.52 -10.31
CA GLN A 3 -14.58 4.64 -11.14
C GLN A 3 -14.33 6.06 -11.66
N ASP A 4 -15.39 6.87 -11.83
CA ASP A 4 -15.28 8.26 -12.30
C ASP A 4 -14.67 9.14 -11.21
N GLU A 5 -15.03 8.92 -9.95
CA GLU A 5 -14.47 9.61 -8.78
C GLU A 5 -12.98 9.36 -8.63
N LYS A 6 -12.51 8.12 -8.81
CA LYS A 6 -11.07 7.79 -8.75
C LYS A 6 -10.28 8.42 -9.89
N ALA A 7 -10.86 8.49 -11.10
CA ALA A 7 -10.25 9.18 -12.22
C ALA A 7 -10.16 10.71 -12.00
N VAL A 8 -11.19 11.32 -11.39
CA VAL A 8 -11.16 12.73 -10.97
C VAL A 8 -10.11 12.96 -9.89
N ALA A 9 -10.06 12.09 -8.87
CA ALA A 9 -9.06 12.16 -7.80
C ALA A 9 -7.62 12.05 -8.33
N LEU A 10 -7.39 11.18 -9.33
CA LEU A 10 -6.08 11.07 -9.97
C LEU A 10 -5.68 12.37 -10.68
N LYS A 11 -6.62 12.98 -11.43
CA LYS A 11 -6.39 14.28 -12.10
C LYS A 11 -6.18 15.43 -11.10
N ALA A 12 -6.69 15.31 -9.89
CA ALA A 12 -6.58 16.31 -8.83
C ALA A 12 -5.35 16.12 -7.90
N ASP A 13 -4.38 15.28 -8.30
CA ASP A 13 -3.17 14.95 -7.54
C ASP A 13 -3.44 14.40 -6.12
N VAL A 14 -4.56 13.71 -5.93
CA VAL A 14 -4.94 13.17 -4.62
C VAL A 14 -3.91 12.16 -4.11
N MET A 15 -3.33 11.33 -4.98
CA MET A 15 -2.29 10.37 -4.59
C MET A 15 -1.08 11.06 -3.94
N ARG A 16 -0.58 12.14 -4.55
CA ARG A 16 0.51 12.94 -3.98
C ARG A 16 0.12 13.56 -2.64
N LYS A 17 -1.10 14.07 -2.51
CA LYS A 17 -1.60 14.62 -1.23
C LYS A 17 -1.66 13.56 -0.15
N CYS A 18 -2.16 12.36 -0.46
CA CYS A 18 -2.13 11.24 0.47
C CYS A 18 -0.69 10.87 0.86
N ALA A 19 0.26 10.88 -0.08
CA ALA A 19 1.67 10.63 0.24
C ALA A 19 2.27 11.65 1.20
N VAL A 20 1.84 12.92 1.15
CA VAL A 20 2.23 13.91 2.17
C VAL A 20 1.60 13.57 3.52
N MET A 21 0.30 13.25 3.54
CA MET A 21 -0.44 12.90 4.77
C MET A 21 0.10 11.63 5.44
N LEU A 22 0.71 10.72 4.68
CA LEU A 22 1.37 9.52 5.19
C LEU A 22 2.56 9.82 6.13
N HIS A 23 3.10 11.04 6.11
CA HIS A 23 4.22 11.46 6.95
C HIS A 23 3.80 12.38 8.11
N GLU A 24 2.50 12.61 8.29
CA GLU A 24 1.96 13.36 9.44
C GLU A 24 2.10 12.55 10.73
N GLN A 25 2.16 13.24 11.88
CA GLN A 25 2.33 12.57 13.18
C GLN A 25 1.10 11.77 13.60
N ASP A 26 -0.08 12.15 13.11
CA ASP A 26 -1.36 11.53 13.47
C ASP A 26 -1.54 10.15 12.80
N ASP A 27 -1.69 9.11 13.63
CA ASP A 27 -1.93 7.73 13.20
C ASP A 27 -3.27 7.59 12.46
N GLU A 28 -4.31 8.34 12.85
CA GLU A 28 -5.61 8.30 12.16
C GLU A 28 -5.49 8.85 10.75
N MET A 29 -4.79 9.98 10.60
CA MET A 29 -4.54 10.61 9.31
C MET A 29 -3.70 9.72 8.39
N ARG A 30 -2.65 9.07 8.92
CA ARG A 30 -1.84 8.10 8.17
C ARG A 30 -2.67 6.90 7.73
N THR A 31 -3.51 6.38 8.62
CA THR A 31 -4.39 5.24 8.33
C THR A 31 -5.41 5.59 7.24
N ALA A 32 -6.05 6.76 7.34
CA ALA A 32 -6.99 7.24 6.33
C ALA A 32 -6.33 7.45 4.96
N ALA A 33 -5.13 8.05 4.94
CA ALA A 33 -4.36 8.23 3.72
C ALA A 33 -3.96 6.89 3.08
N ALA A 34 -3.51 5.91 3.88
CA ALA A 34 -3.19 4.56 3.41
C ALA A 34 -4.43 3.83 2.85
N ALA A 35 -5.58 3.95 3.52
CA ALA A 35 -6.84 3.38 3.06
C ALA A 35 -7.28 4.00 1.72
N MET A 36 -7.13 5.31 1.56
CA MET A 36 -7.45 6.01 0.31
C MET A 36 -6.52 5.57 -0.83
N LEU A 37 -5.20 5.49 -0.58
CA LEU A 37 -4.24 4.99 -1.56
C LEU A 37 -4.53 3.54 -1.98
N MET A 38 -4.86 2.68 -1.03
CA MET A 38 -5.28 1.30 -1.28
C MET A 38 -6.51 1.28 -2.19
N SER A 39 -7.54 2.09 -1.89
CA SER A 39 -8.75 2.18 -2.73
C SER A 39 -8.45 2.68 -4.14
N MET A 40 -7.61 3.71 -4.28
CA MET A 40 -7.24 4.28 -5.59
C MET A 40 -6.40 3.31 -6.44
N CYS A 41 -5.51 2.54 -5.82
CA CYS A 41 -4.68 1.55 -6.51
C CYS A 41 -5.46 0.27 -6.86
N ASN A 42 -6.60 0.04 -6.22
CA ASN A 42 -7.46 -1.10 -6.48
C ASN A 42 -8.52 -0.78 -7.56
N GLY A 43 -8.31 -1.30 -8.76
CA GLY A 43 -9.36 -1.41 -9.79
C GLY A 43 -9.69 -0.15 -10.60
N THR A 44 -8.94 0.96 -10.46
CA THR A 44 -9.19 2.17 -11.26
C THR A 44 -8.65 2.02 -12.68
N ARG A 45 -9.57 1.82 -13.63
CA ARG A 45 -9.29 1.90 -15.07
C ARG A 45 -9.76 3.26 -15.58
N PHE A 46 -8.98 3.89 -16.45
CA PHE A 46 -9.48 5.02 -17.25
C PHE A 46 -10.62 4.56 -18.17
N PRO A 47 -11.45 5.49 -18.70
CA PRO A 47 -12.51 5.16 -19.65
C PRO A 47 -12.04 4.38 -20.89
N ASN A 48 -10.74 4.46 -21.24
CA ASN A 48 -10.11 3.69 -22.32
C ASN A 48 -9.67 2.26 -21.91
N GLY A 49 -9.94 1.83 -20.68
CA GLY A 49 -9.59 0.51 -20.16
C GLY A 49 -8.19 0.39 -19.55
N GLU A 50 -7.36 1.44 -19.65
CA GLU A 50 -5.99 1.42 -19.10
C GLU A 50 -5.97 1.58 -17.58
N ASN A 51 -5.21 0.75 -16.90
CA ASN A 51 -5.09 0.74 -15.44
C ASN A 51 -4.09 1.81 -14.97
N ALA A 52 -4.44 3.10 -15.12
CA ALA A 52 -3.48 4.19 -14.98
C ALA A 52 -3.07 4.53 -13.54
N CYS A 53 -3.87 4.16 -12.55
CA CYS A 53 -3.55 4.49 -11.17
C CYS A 53 -2.29 3.80 -10.65
N LYS A 54 -1.96 2.58 -11.12
CA LYS A 54 -0.78 1.85 -10.61
C LYS A 54 0.52 2.41 -11.18
N PRO A 55 0.69 2.60 -12.51
CA PRO A 55 1.86 3.27 -13.05
C PRO A 55 1.99 4.72 -12.56
N GLU A 56 0.87 5.44 -12.42
CA GLU A 56 0.89 6.81 -11.91
C GLU A 56 1.29 6.85 -10.42
N ALA A 57 0.83 5.92 -9.59
CA ALA A 57 1.29 5.80 -8.19
C ALA A 57 2.81 5.60 -8.12
N VAL A 58 3.38 4.78 -9.01
CA VAL A 58 4.84 4.60 -9.09
C VAL A 58 5.52 5.91 -9.49
N LYS A 59 5.01 6.60 -10.52
CA LYS A 59 5.54 7.89 -10.99
C LYS A 59 5.47 8.99 -9.94
N GLN A 60 4.40 9.02 -9.15
CA GLN A 60 4.21 9.98 -8.06
C GLN A 60 4.99 9.64 -6.79
N GLY A 61 5.79 8.57 -6.79
CA GLY A 61 6.64 8.21 -5.67
C GLY A 61 5.91 7.53 -4.51
N ILE A 62 4.69 7.03 -4.73
CA ILE A 62 3.88 6.38 -3.68
C ILE A 62 4.61 5.17 -3.09
N VAL A 63 5.32 4.39 -3.91
CA VAL A 63 6.11 3.25 -3.40
C VAL A 63 7.15 3.70 -2.37
N LYS A 64 7.86 4.80 -2.66
CA LYS A 64 8.88 5.35 -1.74
C LYS A 64 8.26 5.89 -0.45
N ALA A 65 7.05 6.45 -0.51
CA ALA A 65 6.33 6.93 0.66
C ALA A 65 5.78 5.78 1.53
N LEU A 66 5.38 4.65 0.92
CA LEU A 66 4.80 3.52 1.65
C LEU A 66 5.85 2.66 2.38
N ILE A 67 7.06 2.51 1.84
CA ILE A 67 8.08 1.60 2.40
C ILE A 67 8.39 1.89 3.88
N PRO A 68 8.74 3.13 4.29
CA PRO A 68 9.07 3.43 5.68
C PRO A 68 7.92 3.20 6.67
N LEU A 69 6.69 3.14 6.18
CA LEU A 69 5.52 2.92 7.03
C LEU A 69 5.32 1.46 7.42
N LEU A 70 6.12 0.54 6.88
CA LEU A 70 6.17 -0.83 7.38
C LEU A 70 6.86 -0.91 8.74
N ASP A 71 7.81 -0.02 9.04
CA ASP A 71 8.65 -0.10 10.23
C ASP A 71 7.86 -0.18 11.54
N PRO A 72 6.83 0.66 11.80
CA PRO A 72 6.04 0.54 13.02
C PRO A 72 5.35 -0.83 13.15
N GLY A 73 4.82 -1.35 12.04
CA GLY A 73 4.19 -2.67 12.03
C GLY A 73 5.19 -3.80 12.25
N VAL A 74 6.39 -3.68 11.66
CA VAL A 74 7.49 -4.63 11.84
C VAL A 74 7.93 -4.69 13.30
N GLU A 75 8.09 -3.53 13.94
CA GLU A 75 8.49 -3.47 15.35
C GLU A 75 7.41 -4.05 16.28
N LEU A 76 6.12 -3.77 16.03
CA LEU A 76 5.01 -4.40 16.75
C LEU A 76 5.00 -5.92 16.60
N VAL A 77 5.27 -6.45 15.40
CA VAL A 77 5.33 -7.91 15.18
C VAL A 77 6.52 -8.52 15.92
N LYS A 78 7.71 -7.91 15.85
CA LYS A 78 8.90 -8.40 16.58
C LYS A 78 8.70 -8.38 18.10
N ALA A 79 7.99 -7.38 18.62
CA ALA A 79 7.66 -7.26 20.03
C ALA A 79 6.54 -8.22 20.48
N GLY A 80 5.82 -8.85 19.54
CA GLY A 80 4.63 -9.64 19.85
C GLY A 80 3.42 -8.80 20.27
N GLU A 81 3.40 -7.51 19.91
CA GLU A 81 2.39 -6.52 20.29
C GLU A 81 1.43 -6.15 19.15
N MET A 82 1.58 -6.79 17.99
CA MET A 82 0.65 -6.63 16.87
C MET A 82 -0.71 -7.25 17.23
N THR A 83 -1.76 -6.43 17.15
CA THR A 83 -3.15 -6.79 17.48
C THR A 83 -4.10 -6.17 16.47
N GLU A 84 -5.36 -6.61 16.47
CA GLU A 84 -6.42 -6.01 15.64
C GLU A 84 -6.56 -4.48 15.83
N LYS A 85 -6.28 -3.97 17.04
CA LYS A 85 -6.45 -2.54 17.36
C LYS A 85 -5.38 -1.63 16.76
N ASN A 86 -4.19 -2.17 16.47
CA ASN A 86 -3.05 -1.40 15.95
C ASN A 86 -2.56 -1.91 14.58
N SER A 87 -3.29 -2.82 13.95
CA SER A 87 -2.92 -3.41 12.66
C SER A 87 -3.42 -2.65 11.43
N ALA A 88 -4.40 -1.74 11.59
CA ALA A 88 -5.13 -1.13 10.47
C ALA A 88 -4.21 -0.47 9.43
N LEU A 89 -3.26 0.37 9.89
CA LEU A 89 -2.31 1.05 9.02
C LEU A 89 -1.48 0.03 8.21
N THR A 90 -0.88 -0.95 8.88
CA THR A 90 -0.09 -2.03 8.27
C THR A 90 -0.89 -2.82 7.24
N VAL A 91 -2.15 -3.13 7.55
CA VAL A 91 -3.06 -3.82 6.63
C VAL A 91 -3.33 -2.98 5.38
N TYR A 92 -3.59 -1.67 5.52
CA TYR A 92 -3.83 -0.82 4.36
C TYR A 92 -2.58 -0.63 3.50
N ILE A 93 -1.41 -0.48 4.12
CA ILE A 93 -0.13 -0.36 3.41
C ILE A 93 0.16 -1.62 2.60
N THR A 94 0.07 -2.81 3.22
CA THR A 94 0.34 -4.08 2.54
C THR A 94 -0.64 -4.33 1.38
N LYS A 95 -1.92 -3.96 1.52
CA LYS A 95 -2.91 -4.00 0.43
C LYS A 95 -2.59 -3.02 -0.70
N ALA A 96 -2.16 -1.80 -0.37
CA ALA A 96 -1.73 -0.81 -1.36
C ALA A 96 -0.49 -1.30 -2.14
N MET A 97 0.52 -1.82 -1.43
CA MET A 97 1.72 -2.41 -2.03
C MET A 97 1.38 -3.57 -2.96
N ALA A 98 0.53 -4.52 -2.53
CA ALA A 98 0.08 -5.63 -3.36
C ALA A 98 -0.61 -5.15 -4.65
N SER A 99 -1.43 -4.10 -4.55
CA SER A 99 -2.11 -3.52 -5.71
C SER A 99 -1.14 -2.85 -6.70
N ILE A 100 -0.15 -2.12 -6.19
CA ILE A 100 0.89 -1.46 -7.00
C ILE A 100 1.81 -2.51 -7.66
N ALA A 101 2.06 -3.64 -6.99
CA ALA A 101 2.86 -4.75 -7.51
C ALA A 101 2.23 -5.47 -8.72
N ASP A 102 1.00 -5.16 -9.12
CA ASP A 102 0.53 -5.63 -10.43
C ASP A 102 1.23 -4.89 -11.60
N ALA A 103 1.80 -3.70 -11.36
CA ALA A 103 2.61 -2.97 -12.35
C ALA A 103 4.08 -3.43 -12.31
N PRO A 104 4.74 -3.68 -13.46
CA PRO A 104 6.13 -4.17 -13.48
C PRO A 104 7.13 -3.27 -12.74
N GLU A 105 7.04 -1.94 -12.92
CA GLU A 105 7.93 -0.99 -12.23
C GLU A 105 7.60 -0.90 -10.74
N GLY A 106 6.33 -1.06 -10.37
CA GLY A 106 5.89 -1.18 -8.98
C GLY A 106 6.52 -2.38 -8.28
N ARG A 107 6.49 -3.57 -8.92
CA ARG A 107 7.19 -4.76 -8.40
C ARG A 107 8.67 -4.51 -8.21
N LYS A 108 9.31 -3.91 -9.22
CA LYS A 108 10.76 -3.67 -9.19
C LYS A 108 11.15 -2.81 -7.99
N GLN A 109 10.40 -1.76 -7.70
CA GLN A 109 10.68 -0.89 -6.56
C GLN A 109 10.34 -1.54 -5.20
N LEU A 110 9.22 -2.26 -5.12
CA LEU A 110 8.76 -2.92 -3.90
C LEU A 110 9.63 -4.11 -3.46
N LYS A 111 10.50 -4.64 -4.33
CA LYS A 111 11.52 -5.62 -3.92
C LYS A 111 12.41 -5.14 -2.78
N ALA A 112 12.56 -3.82 -2.63
CA ALA A 112 13.38 -3.23 -1.57
C ALA A 112 12.84 -3.51 -0.16
N CYS A 113 11.54 -3.79 0.01
CA CYS A 113 10.91 -4.01 1.32
C CYS A 113 10.50 -5.47 1.59
N LEU A 114 11.05 -6.43 0.83
CA LEU A 114 10.67 -7.85 0.98
C LEU A 114 10.97 -8.41 2.37
N LYS A 115 12.07 -8.00 3.01
CA LYS A 115 12.45 -8.49 4.34
C LYS A 115 11.47 -8.04 5.40
N GLU A 116 11.02 -6.79 5.32
CA GLU A 116 10.02 -6.20 6.19
C GLU A 116 8.68 -6.92 6.03
N LEU A 117 8.29 -7.22 4.78
CA LEU A 117 7.07 -7.99 4.50
C LEU A 117 7.17 -9.43 5.01
N GLU A 118 8.33 -10.08 4.94
CA GLU A 118 8.55 -11.42 5.49
C GLU A 118 8.37 -11.43 7.02
N VAL A 119 8.83 -10.39 7.73
CA VAL A 119 8.56 -10.24 9.16
C VAL A 119 7.06 -10.10 9.41
N LEU A 120 6.37 -9.23 8.66
CA LEU A 120 4.92 -9.05 8.80
C LEU A 120 4.12 -10.33 8.45
N ALA A 121 4.60 -11.15 7.52
CA ALA A 121 4.00 -12.43 7.19
C ALA A 121 4.09 -13.46 8.34
N ALA A 122 5.03 -13.28 9.26
CA ALA A 122 5.14 -14.07 10.49
C ALA A 122 4.26 -13.55 11.64
N SER A 123 3.49 -12.47 11.44
CA SER A 123 2.57 -11.92 12.43
C SER A 123 1.56 -12.97 12.93
N SER A 124 1.25 -12.94 14.23
CA SER A 124 0.14 -13.68 14.82
C SER A 124 -1.23 -13.04 14.54
N GLU A 125 -1.25 -11.75 14.15
CA GLU A 125 -2.46 -11.06 13.73
C GLU A 125 -2.84 -11.50 12.29
N PRO A 126 -4.01 -12.16 12.10
CA PRO A 126 -4.34 -12.83 10.85
C PRO A 126 -4.43 -11.90 9.62
N PHE A 127 -4.90 -10.67 9.76
CA PHE A 127 -5.05 -9.76 8.63
C PHE A 127 -3.71 -9.24 8.12
N VAL A 128 -2.79 -8.87 9.02
CA VAL A 128 -1.41 -8.48 8.70
C VAL A 128 -0.70 -9.63 8.02
N GLN A 129 -0.74 -10.84 8.59
CA GLN A 129 -0.12 -12.02 7.98
C GLN A 129 -0.66 -12.26 6.57
N LYS A 130 -1.98 -12.33 6.43
CA LYS A 130 -2.64 -12.60 5.14
C LYS A 130 -2.23 -11.57 4.09
N HIS A 131 -2.28 -10.28 4.42
CA HIS A 131 -2.02 -9.23 3.44
C HIS A 131 -0.54 -9.05 3.13
N ALA A 132 0.36 -9.31 4.09
CA ALA A 132 1.80 -9.38 3.83
C ALA A 132 2.15 -10.53 2.88
N LEU A 133 1.59 -11.72 3.07
CA LEU A 133 1.78 -12.87 2.16
C LEU A 133 1.33 -12.55 0.73
N VAL A 134 0.15 -11.93 0.57
CA VAL A 134 -0.35 -11.51 -0.75
C VAL A 134 0.58 -10.47 -1.37
N ALA A 135 1.09 -9.51 -0.60
CA ALA A 135 2.05 -8.54 -1.12
C ALA A 135 3.35 -9.21 -1.61
N ILE A 136 3.92 -10.14 -0.83
CA ILE A 136 5.10 -10.91 -1.20
C ILE A 136 4.86 -11.68 -2.50
N GLU A 137 3.75 -12.41 -2.59
CA GLU A 137 3.37 -13.18 -3.78
C GLU A 137 3.35 -12.27 -5.02
N ARG A 138 2.68 -11.12 -4.93
CA ARG A 138 2.57 -10.16 -6.04
C ARG A 138 3.90 -9.53 -6.42
N ILE A 139 4.75 -9.21 -5.46
CA ILE A 139 6.07 -8.58 -5.69
C ILE A 139 7.04 -9.58 -6.34
N THR A 140 6.98 -10.84 -5.93
CA THR A 140 7.89 -11.90 -6.38
C THR A 140 7.44 -12.59 -7.66
N TRP A 141 6.17 -12.41 -8.08
CA TRP A 141 5.61 -12.99 -9.28
C TRP A 141 6.43 -12.66 -10.54
N LYS A 142 6.71 -13.70 -11.33
CA LYS A 142 7.32 -13.62 -12.66
C LYS A 142 6.32 -14.19 -13.68
N PRO A 143 5.97 -13.44 -14.74
CA PRO A 143 5.13 -13.93 -15.83
C PRO A 143 5.76 -15.13 -16.55
#